data_AF-A0A8S9VYQ9-F1
#
_entry.id   AF-A0A8S9VYQ9-F1
#
_cell.length_a   1.000
_cell.length_b   1.000
_cell.length_c   1.000
_cell.angle_alpha   90.00
_cell.angle_beta   90.00
_cell.angle_gamma   90.00
#
_symmetry.space_group_name_H-M   'P 1'
#
loop_
_entity.id
_entity.type
_entity.pdbx_description
1 polymer ?
#
loop_
_entity_poly.entity_id
_entity_poly.type
_entity_poly.pdbx_seq_one_letter_code
_entity_poly.pdbx_strand_id
1 'polypeptide(L)'
;MSVDNLLGKVDSIHDILNTYFELTGIDPVSEEVYIFLDEIHVRKEWQTQLKYYLDSRAACRFIVAGSSKTLLYKDASDGLVGRIWFIDVFPLTFKGFVEFSGVSLPGIACKNRWLSGT
;
A
#
# COMPACT_ATOMS: atom_id res chain seq x y z
N MET A 1 1.11 -28.25 2.26
CA MET A 1 0.01 -27.34 2.67
C MET A 1 -0.32 -26.49 1.45
N SER A 2 -1.54 -26.60 0.90
CA SER A 2 -1.93 -25.76 -0.25
C SER A 2 -2.05 -24.30 0.17
N VAL A 3 -1.67 -23.38 -0.72
CA VAL A 3 -1.79 -21.92 -0.54
C VAL A 3 -3.24 -21.53 -0.22
N ASP A 4 -4.18 -22.33 -0.74
CA ASP A 4 -5.63 -22.17 -0.55
C ASP A 4 -6.07 -22.34 0.92
N ASN A 5 -5.38 -23.20 1.68
CA ASN A 5 -5.66 -23.39 3.12
C ASN A 5 -5.13 -22.20 3.96
N LEU A 6 -4.19 -21.41 3.43
CA LEU A 6 -3.68 -20.22 4.11
C LEU A 6 -4.67 -19.04 3.93
N LEU A 7 -5.27 -18.92 2.75
CA LEU A 7 -6.26 -17.88 2.45
C LEU A 7 -7.54 -18.00 3.28
N GLY A 8 -7.93 -19.21 3.67
CA GLY A 8 -9.08 -19.45 4.54
C GLY A 8 -8.84 -19.17 6.03
N LYS A 9 -7.61 -18.88 6.45
CA LYS A 9 -7.24 -18.69 7.87
C LYS A 9 -6.86 -17.24 8.22
N VAL A 10 -6.73 -16.37 7.23
CA VAL A 10 -6.43 -14.95 7.43
C VAL A 10 -7.74 -14.17 7.38
N ASP A 11 -8.41 -14.14 8.52
CA ASP A 11 -9.67 -13.40 8.71
C ASP A 11 -9.42 -11.92 9.04
N SER A 12 -8.27 -11.59 9.64
CA SER A 12 -7.96 -10.22 10.09
C SER A 12 -6.54 -9.76 9.74
N ILE A 13 -6.35 -8.43 9.71
CA ILE A 13 -5.04 -7.79 9.64
C ILE A 13 -4.18 -8.21 10.85
N HIS A 14 -4.80 -8.49 11.99
CA HIS A 14 -4.08 -9.00 13.16
C HIS A 14 -3.43 -10.36 12.91
N ASP A 15 -4.12 -11.27 12.23
CA ASP A 15 -3.56 -12.58 11.88
C ASP A 15 -2.36 -12.44 10.93
N ILE A 16 -2.41 -11.48 9.99
CA ILE A 16 -1.30 -11.17 9.08
C ILE A 16 -0.08 -10.74 9.90
N LEU A 17 -0.27 -9.84 10.86
CA LEU A 17 0.83 -9.29 11.66
C LEU A 17 1.41 -10.33 12.64
N ASN A 18 0.56 -11.15 13.25
CA ASN A 18 1.01 -12.26 14.09
C ASN A 18 1.81 -13.28 13.27
N THR A 19 1.31 -13.65 12.08
CA THR A 19 2.03 -14.56 11.19
C THR A 19 3.37 -13.96 10.75
N TYR A 20 3.41 -12.66 10.44
CA TYR A 20 4.65 -11.96 10.13
C TYR A 20 5.65 -12.02 11.30
N PHE A 21 5.19 -11.75 12.52
CA PHE A 21 6.03 -11.84 13.72
C PHE A 21 6.53 -13.27 13.96
N GLU A 22 5.67 -14.28 13.85
CA GLU A 22 6.05 -15.69 14.01
C GLU A 22 7.12 -16.13 13.00
N LEU A 23 7.06 -15.63 11.76
CA LEU A 23 7.99 -16.00 10.69
C LEU A 23 9.32 -15.24 10.76
N THR A 24 9.31 -13.99 11.21
CA THR A 24 10.48 -13.10 11.15
C THR A 24 11.13 -12.87 12.50
N GLY A 25 10.40 -13.06 13.59
CA GLY A 25 10.79 -12.66 14.94
C GLY A 25 10.74 -11.14 15.19
N ILE A 26 10.29 -10.35 14.20
CA ILE A 26 10.24 -8.88 14.27
C ILE A 26 8.84 -8.47 14.69
N ASP A 27 8.71 -7.81 15.83
CA ASP A 27 7.40 -7.40 16.34
C ASP A 27 6.98 -6.06 15.70
N PRO A 28 5.93 -6.05 14.86
CA PRO A 28 5.48 -4.82 14.20
C PRO A 28 4.92 -3.77 15.17
N VAL A 29 4.61 -4.15 16.42
CA VAL A 29 4.15 -3.19 17.43
C VAL A 29 5.32 -2.39 18.02
N SER A 30 6.46 -3.03 18.25
CA SER A 30 7.63 -2.41 18.88
C SER A 30 8.74 -1.97 17.91
N GLU A 31 8.75 -2.51 16.69
CA GLU A 31 9.78 -2.23 15.68
C GLU A 31 9.23 -1.49 14.45
N GLU A 32 10.07 -0.67 13.81
CA GLU A 32 9.68 0.08 12.61
C GLU A 32 9.58 -0.86 11.40
N VAL A 33 8.35 -1.27 11.08
CA VAL A 33 8.04 -2.12 9.93
C VAL A 33 7.10 -1.41 8.97
N TYR A 34 7.37 -1.52 7.67
CA TYR A 34 6.50 -0.99 6.62
C TYR A 34 5.61 -2.11 6.07
N ILE A 35 4.29 -1.94 6.21
CA ILE A 35 3.30 -2.94 5.80
C ILE A 35 2.53 -2.39 4.61
N PHE A 36 2.64 -3.07 3.47
CA PHE A 36 1.94 -2.73 2.24
C PHE A 36 0.73 -3.64 2.06
N LEU A 37 -0.47 -3.06 2.03
CA LEU A 37 -1.72 -3.78 1.82
C LEU A 37 -2.36 -3.31 0.51
N ASP A 38 -2.40 -4.20 -0.48
CA ASP A 38 -3.05 -3.92 -1.76
C ASP A 38 -4.52 -4.34 -1.74
N GLU A 39 -5.33 -3.64 -2.52
CA GLU A 39 -6.79 -3.79 -2.62
C GLU A 39 -7.50 -3.89 -1.26
N ILE A 40 -7.09 -3.07 -0.29
CA ILE A 40 -7.59 -3.14 1.09
C ILE A 40 -9.12 -2.94 1.18
N HIS A 41 -9.67 -2.20 0.23
CA HIS A 41 -11.11 -1.90 0.13
C HIS A 41 -11.97 -3.14 -0.16
N VAL A 42 -11.38 -4.26 -0.57
CA VAL A 42 -12.09 -5.55 -0.72
C VAL A 42 -12.46 -6.14 0.63
N ARG A 43 -11.65 -5.86 1.67
CA ARG A 43 -11.93 -6.28 3.05
C ARG A 43 -12.88 -5.28 3.70
N LYS A 44 -13.86 -5.76 4.46
CA LYS A 44 -14.73 -4.91 5.27
C LYS A 44 -14.04 -4.54 6.57
N GLU A 45 -14.33 -3.34 7.09
CA GLU A 45 -13.88 -2.86 8.41
C GLU A 45 -12.34 -2.82 8.60
N TRP A 46 -11.59 -2.83 7.50
CA TRP A 46 -10.13 -2.73 7.52
C TRP A 46 -9.64 -1.47 8.26
N GLN A 47 -10.36 -0.36 8.11
CA GLN A 47 -10.08 0.93 8.74
C GLN A 47 -10.11 0.84 10.27
N THR A 48 -11.03 0.04 10.83
CA THR A 48 -11.15 -0.15 12.28
C THR A 48 -9.96 -0.92 12.82
N GLN A 49 -9.51 -1.94 12.08
CA GLN A 49 -8.35 -2.74 12.44
C GLN A 49 -7.06 -1.91 12.36
N LEU A 50 -6.86 -1.11 11.31
CA LEU A 50 -5.71 -0.22 11.23
C LEU A 50 -5.73 0.86 12.32
N LYS A 51 -6.92 1.40 12.62
CA LYS A 51 -7.08 2.38 13.70
C LYS A 51 -6.59 1.86 15.04
N TYR A 52 -6.83 0.59 15.36
CA TYR A 52 -6.33 -0.03 16.60
C TYR A 52 -4.81 0.11 16.73
N TYR A 53 -4.04 -0.20 15.68
CA TYR A 53 -2.58 -0.09 15.69
C TYR A 53 -2.09 1.35 15.71
N LEU A 54 -2.79 2.26 15.03
CA LEU A 54 -2.44 3.67 15.04
C LEU A 54 -2.70 4.32 16.40
N ASP A 55 -3.83 3.99 17.04
CA ASP A 55 -4.19 4.51 18.36
C ASP A 55 -3.32 3.90 19.47
N SER A 56 -2.85 2.65 19.32
CA SER A 56 -1.88 2.03 20.24
C SER A 56 -0.45 2.55 20.08
N ARG A 57 -0.20 3.45 19.11
CA ARG A 57 1.13 3.96 18.75
C ARG A 57 2.12 2.84 18.43
N ALA A 58 1.66 1.81 17.72
CA ALA A 58 2.54 0.81 17.14
C ALA A 58 3.61 1.48 16.26
N ALA A 59 4.83 0.95 16.29
CA ALA A 59 5.95 1.45 15.50
C ALA A 59 5.78 1.19 13.99
N CYS A 60 4.95 0.20 13.61
CA CYS A 60 4.66 -0.09 12.21
C CYS A 60 3.94 1.05 11.47
N ARG A 61 4.23 1.15 10.18
CA ARG A 61 3.63 2.11 9.26
C ARG A 61 2.87 1.37 8.15
N PHE A 62 1.59 1.70 8.00
CA PHE A 62 0.73 1.11 6.98
C PHE A 62 0.73 1.96 5.71
N ILE A 63 0.94 1.30 4.57
CA ILE A 63 0.73 1.85 3.25
C ILE A 63 -0.35 1.00 2.60
N VAL A 64 -1.46 1.63 2.27
CA VAL A 64 -2.60 0.95 1.67
C VAL A 64 -2.79 1.40 0.23
N ALA A 65 -3.12 0.45 -0.63
CA ALA A 65 -3.45 0.69 -2.02
C ALA A 65 -4.86 0.18 -2.33
N GLY A 66 -5.45 0.75 -3.38
CA GLY A 66 -6.74 0.34 -3.86
C GLY A 66 -7.07 0.98 -5.21
N SER A 67 -7.54 0.17 -6.15
CA SER A 67 -7.98 0.64 -7.47
C SER A 67 -9.30 1.44 -7.39
N SER A 68 -10.16 1.12 -6.42
CA SER A 68 -11.41 1.85 -6.18
C SER A 68 -11.21 3.03 -5.23
N LYS A 69 -10.95 4.20 -5.81
CA LYS A 69 -10.81 5.46 -5.06
C LYS A 69 -12.02 5.73 -4.16
N THR A 70 -13.24 5.60 -4.68
CA THR A 70 -14.46 5.96 -3.94
C THR A 70 -14.64 5.12 -2.66
N LEU A 71 -14.43 3.81 -2.75
CA LEU A 71 -14.57 2.91 -1.60
C LEU A 71 -13.46 3.15 -0.57
N LEU A 72 -12.21 3.22 -1.05
CA LEU A 72 -11.06 3.48 -0.20
C LEU A 72 -11.22 4.80 0.57
N TYR A 73 -11.60 5.87 -0.12
CA TYR A 73 -11.79 7.19 0.51
C TYR A 73 -12.95 7.20 1.49
N LYS A 74 -14.07 6.55 1.17
CA LYS A 74 -15.23 6.48 2.06
C LYS A 74 -14.84 5.79 3.38
N ASP A 75 -14.31 4.58 3.30
CA ASP A 75 -13.96 3.80 4.49
C ASP A 75 -12.88 4.48 5.33
N ALA A 76 -11.86 5.05 4.66
CA ALA A 76 -10.81 5.80 5.32
C ALA A 76 -11.33 7.10 5.97
N SER A 77 -12.26 7.81 5.33
CA SER A 77 -12.85 9.04 5.88
C SER A 77 -13.83 8.78 7.01
N ASP A 78 -14.35 7.56 7.15
CA ASP A 78 -15.20 7.20 8.29
C ASP A 78 -14.37 6.77 9.51
N GLY A 79 -13.24 6.06 9.29
CA GLY A 79 -12.45 5.46 10.37
C GLY A 79 -11.13 6.17 10.74
N LEU A 80 -10.47 6.82 9.77
CA LEU A 80 -9.06 7.24 9.86
C LEU A 80 -8.86 8.76 9.67
N VAL A 81 -9.90 9.56 9.84
CA VAL A 81 -9.85 11.03 9.69
C VAL A 81 -8.67 11.62 10.47
N GLY A 82 -7.86 12.43 9.78
CA GLY A 82 -6.70 13.11 10.34
C GLY A 82 -5.49 12.22 10.63
N ARG A 83 -5.59 10.90 10.42
CA ARG A 83 -4.50 9.92 10.60
C ARG A 83 -4.04 9.29 9.28
N ILE A 84 -4.76 9.52 8.19
CA ILE A 84 -4.45 8.99 6.86
C ILE A 84 -4.00 10.10 5.91
N TRP A 85 -3.06 9.75 5.02
CA TRP A 85 -2.59 10.60 3.94
C TRP A 85 -2.88 9.92 2.60
N PHE A 86 -3.58 10.61 1.71
CA PHE A 86 -3.93 10.07 0.40
C PHE A 86 -2.93 10.52 -0.66
N ILE A 87 -2.50 9.57 -1.49
CA ILE A 87 -1.65 9.81 -2.65
C ILE A 87 -2.38 9.27 -3.87
N ASP A 88 -2.70 10.16 -4.81
CA ASP A 88 -3.29 9.77 -6.09
C ASP A 88 -2.19 9.42 -7.09
N VAL A 89 -2.22 8.19 -7.59
CA VAL A 89 -1.31 7.73 -8.66
C VAL A 89 -2.09 7.71 -9.96
N PHE A 90 -1.73 8.61 -10.89
CA PHE A 90 -2.35 8.68 -12.21
C PHE A 90 -1.63 7.80 -13.23
N PRO A 91 -2.31 7.36 -14.29
CA PRO A 91 -1.66 6.70 -15.42
C PRO A 91 -0.54 7.56 -16.01
N LEU A 92 0.43 6.90 -16.65
CA LEU A 92 1.47 7.60 -17.40
C LEU A 92 0.84 8.49 -18.46
N THR A 93 1.33 9.74 -18.55
CA THR A 93 1.02 10.60 -19.69
C THR A 93 1.55 9.95 -20.97
N PHE A 94 0.99 10.28 -22.14
CA PHE A 94 1.51 9.75 -23.41
C PHE A 94 3.02 9.99 -23.57
N LYS A 95 3.49 11.17 -23.18
CA LYS A 95 4.92 11.48 -23.13
C LYS A 95 5.67 10.54 -22.18
N GLY A 96 5.19 10.36 -20.96
CA GLY A 96 5.78 9.43 -19.99
C GLY A 96 5.80 7.99 -20.48
N PHE A 97 4.77 7.56 -21.21
CA PHE A 97 4.73 6.25 -21.86
C PHE A 97 5.80 6.12 -22.95
N VAL A 98 5.96 7.13 -23.82
CA VAL A 98 7.00 7.13 -24.88
C VAL A 98 8.40 7.10 -24.26
N GLU A 99 8.65 7.92 -23.24
CA GLU A 99 9.91 7.94 -22.50
C GLU A 99 10.18 6.58 -21.81
N PHE A 100 9.16 5.97 -21.20
CA PHE A 100 9.26 4.66 -20.55
C PHE A 100 9.48 3.52 -21.57
N SER A 101 8.89 3.62 -22.76
CA SER A 101 8.97 2.58 -23.80
C SER A 101 10.29 2.58 -24.56
N GLY A 102 11.19 3.54 -24.32
CA GLY A 102 12.47 3.66 -25.02
C GLY A 102 12.35 4.02 -26.51
N VAL A 103 11.16 4.46 -26.96
CA VAL A 103 10.92 4.85 -28.36
C VAL A 103 11.27 6.32 -28.52
N SER A 104 12.20 6.64 -29.42
CA SER A 104 12.49 8.03 -29.80
C SER A 104 11.53 8.47 -30.91
N LEU A 105 10.61 9.39 -30.60
CA LEU A 105 9.75 9.99 -31.62
C LEU A 105 10.44 11.24 -32.21
N PRO A 106 10.54 11.39 -33.55
CA PRO A 106 11.10 12.58 -34.16
C PRO A 106 10.27 13.81 -33.77
N GLY A 107 10.93 14.81 -33.17
CA GLY A 107 10.31 16.04 -32.66
C GLY A 107 9.93 16.03 -31.18
N ILE A 108 10.05 14.89 -30.48
CA ILE A 108 9.90 14.82 -29.02
C ILE A 108 11.29 14.61 -28.42
N ALA A 109 11.83 15.66 -27.79
CA ALA A 109 13.09 15.56 -27.06
C ALA A 109 12.87 14.70 -25.79
N CYS A 110 13.29 13.43 -25.82
CA CYS A 110 13.42 12.60 -24.63
C CYS A 110 14.57 13.15 -23.78
N LYS A 111 14.25 13.93 -22.73
CA LYS A 111 15.22 14.25 -21.69
C LYS A 111 15.24 13.08 -20.71
N ASN A 112 16.25 12.23 -20.83
CA ASN A 112 16.53 11.18 -19.85
C ASN A 112 16.96 11.83 -18.52
N ARG A 113 16.00 12.28 -17.71
CA ARG A 113 16.27 12.90 -16.40
C ARG A 113 16.65 11.86 -15.33
N TRP A 114 16.43 10.58 -15.59
CA TRP A 114 16.62 9.50 -14.62
C TRP A 114 18.03 8.86 -14.63
N LEU A 115 18.95 9.31 -15.50
CA LEU A 115 20.33 8.80 -15.59
C LEU A 115 21.43 9.83 -15.27
N SER A 116 21.11 10.96 -14.63
CA SER A 116 22.15 11.89 -14.15
C SER A 116 22.27 11.83 -12.63
N GLY A 117 22.81 10.71 -12.16
CA GLY A 117 23.52 10.64 -10.89
C GLY A 117 25.01 10.89 -11.14
N THR A 118 25.42 12.16 -11.12
CA THR A 118 26.77 12.64 -10.77
C THR A 118 26.64 14.01 -10.16
#